data_AF-A0AA92BNX9-F1
#
_entry.id   AF-A0AA92BNX9-F1
#
_cell.length_a   1.000
_cell.length_b   1.000
_cell.length_c   1.000
_cell.angle_alpha   90.00
_cell.angle_beta   90.00
_cell.angle_gamma   90.00
#
_symmetry.space_group_name_H-M   'P 1'
#
loop_
_entity.id
_entity.type
_entity.pdbx_description
1 polymer ?
#
loop_
_entity_poly.entity_id
_entity_poly.type
_entity_poly.pdbx_seq_one_letter_code
_entity_poly.pdbx_strand_id
1 'polypeptide(L)'
;MDRFDIQQSIRQAIEAQMAQKWRTPPSQAQTSDTYSLDLKALLHSLENEFDIRLDAEHDLYWIHSISELSLFILEKTRRRDLRPMHP
;
A
#
# COMPACT_ATOMS: atom_id res chain seq x y z
N MET A 1 16.55 0.77 -4.60
CA MET A 1 15.27 0.11 -4.28
C MET A 1 14.67 -0.36 -5.58
N ASP A 2 14.37 -1.65 -5.68
CA ASP A 2 13.88 -2.29 -6.90
C ASP A 2 12.42 -2.73 -6.76
N ARG A 3 11.79 -3.08 -7.88
CA ARG A 3 10.38 -3.47 -7.92
C ARG A 3 10.06 -4.62 -6.96
N PHE A 4 10.98 -5.56 -6.79
CA PHE A 4 10.80 -6.71 -5.89
C PHE A 4 10.72 -6.29 -4.42
N ASP A 5 11.54 -5.32 -4.00
CA ASP A 5 11.50 -4.78 -2.64
C ASP A 5 10.12 -4.15 -2.37
N ILE A 6 9.62 -3.33 -3.32
CA ILE A 6 8.31 -2.69 -3.22
C ILE A 6 7.19 -3.74 -3.14
N GLN A 7 7.25 -4.80 -3.95
CA GLN A 7 6.26 -5.88 -3.90
C GLN A 7 6.28 -6.61 -2.56
N GLN A 8 7.46 -6.84 -2.00
CA GLN A 8 7.62 -7.48 -0.71
C GLN A 8 7.03 -6.60 0.40
N SER A 9 7.32 -5.30 0.40
CA SER A 9 6.73 -4.35 1.36
C SER A 9 5.20 -4.30 1.27
N ILE A 10 4.63 -4.24 0.05
CA ILE A 10 3.17 -4.29 -0.13
C ILE A 10 2.58 -5.56 0.48
N ARG A 11 3.21 -6.73 0.24
CA ARG A 11 2.77 -7.99 0.82
C ARG A 11 2.84 -7.97 2.34
N GLN A 12 3.96 -7.52 2.91
CA GLN A 12 4.13 -7.44 4.36
C GLN A 12 3.12 -6.49 5.01
N ALA A 13 2.80 -5.36 4.38
CA ALA A 13 1.78 -4.43 4.87
C ALA A 13 0.37 -5.07 4.85
N ILE A 14 0.03 -5.80 3.78
CA ILE A 14 -1.22 -6.57 3.69
C ILE A 14 -1.26 -7.65 4.78
N GLU A 15 -0.19 -8.44 4.91
CA GLU A 15 -0.09 -9.51 5.89
C GLU A 15 -0.20 -8.97 7.32
N ALA A 16 0.48 -7.88 7.64
CA ALA A 16 0.41 -7.22 8.94
C ALA A 16 -1.01 -6.76 9.28
N GLN A 17 -1.71 -6.17 8.30
CA GLN A 17 -3.08 -5.71 8.49
C GLN A 17 -4.05 -6.89 8.67
N MET A 18 -3.90 -7.95 7.88
CA MET A 18 -4.71 -9.17 8.01
C MET A 18 -4.43 -9.91 9.31
N ALA A 19 -3.17 -10.01 9.73
CA ALA A 19 -2.78 -10.63 10.99
C ALA A 19 -3.36 -9.88 12.21
N GLN A 20 -3.52 -8.56 12.13
CA GLN A 20 -4.21 -7.78 13.17
C GLN A 20 -5.71 -8.10 13.22
N LYS A 21 -6.36 -8.26 12.07
CA LYS A 21 -7.80 -8.54 11.95
C LYS A 21 -8.15 -9.99 12.28
N TRP A 22 -7.27 -10.95 11.95
CA TRP A 22 -7.45 -12.37 12.24
C TRP A 22 -7.11 -12.78 13.67
N ARG A 23 -6.74 -11.85 14.55
CA ARG A 23 -6.67 -12.12 16.00
C ARG A 23 -8.02 -12.53 16.56
N THR A 24 -9.11 -12.03 15.97
CA THR A 24 -10.47 -12.43 16.32
C THR A 24 -10.88 -13.58 15.40
N PRO A 25 -11.20 -14.77 15.95
CA PRO A 25 -11.77 -15.87 15.17
C PRO A 25 -13.04 -15.40 14.45
N PRO A 26 -13.31 -15.85 13.20
CA PRO A 26 -14.53 -15.47 12.48
C PRO A 26 -15.82 -15.79 13.24
N SER A 27 -15.80 -16.81 14.11
CA SER A 27 -16.92 -17.16 14.99
C SER A 27 -17.17 -16.18 16.14
N GLN A 28 -16.20 -15.30 16.44
CA GLN A 28 -16.27 -14.28 17.49
C GLN A 28 -16.30 -12.86 16.90
N ALA A 29 -16.23 -12.73 15.57
CA ALA A 29 -16.32 -11.44 14.92
C ALA A 29 -17.73 -10.86 15.04
N GLN A 30 -17.78 -9.60 15.39
CA GLN A 30 -18.99 -8.80 15.34
C GLN A 30 -19.28 -8.41 13.89
N THR A 31 -20.53 -8.05 13.60
CA THR A 31 -20.94 -7.56 12.27
C THR A 31 -20.16 -6.33 11.82
N SER A 32 -19.52 -5.61 12.75
CA SER A 32 -18.63 -4.47 12.52
C SER A 32 -17.16 -4.86 12.24
N ASP A 33 -16.75 -6.10 12.55
CA ASP A 33 -15.39 -6.56 12.26
C ASP A 33 -15.22 -6.73 10.75
N THR A 34 -14.47 -5.78 10.17
CA THR A 34 -14.28 -5.76 8.72
C THR A 34 -13.04 -6.56 8.35
N TYR A 35 -13.23 -7.82 7.96
CA TYR A 35 -12.18 -8.69 7.41
C TYR A 35 -11.70 -8.29 6.01
N SER A 36 -12.18 -7.17 5.46
CA SER A 36 -11.67 -6.63 4.21
C SER A 36 -10.33 -5.94 4.42
N LEU A 37 -9.55 -5.82 3.34
CA LEU A 37 -8.36 -4.97 3.33
C LEU A 37 -8.78 -3.51 3.49
N ASP A 38 -8.25 -2.83 4.50
CA ASP A 38 -8.36 -1.37 4.62
C ASP A 38 -7.36 -0.73 3.67
N LEU A 39 -7.87 -0.39 2.49
CA LEU A 39 -7.08 0.16 1.40
C LEU A 39 -6.52 1.55 1.72
N LYS A 40 -7.23 2.36 2.51
CA LYS A 40 -6.74 3.68 2.94
C LYS A 40 -5.55 3.52 3.89
N ALA A 41 -5.65 2.62 4.86
CA ALA A 41 -4.55 2.35 5.78
C ALA A 41 -3.35 1.70 5.08
N LEU A 42 -3.59 0.83 4.08
CA LEU A 42 -2.52 0.27 3.25
C LEU A 42 -1.80 1.38 2.47
N LEU A 43 -2.54 2.22 1.73
CA LEU A 43 -1.95 3.32 0.97
C LEU A 43 -1.15 4.27 1.86
N HIS A 44 -1.72 4.70 2.98
CA HIS A 44 -1.03 5.58 3.93
C HIS A 44 0.27 4.97 4.46
N SER A 45 0.30 3.65 4.67
CA SER A 45 1.54 2.95 5.08
C SER A 45 2.60 3.00 3.97
N LEU A 46 2.20 2.76 2.72
CA LEU A 46 3.09 2.80 1.55
C LEU A 46 3.57 4.23 1.22
N GLU A 47 2.70 5.22 1.38
CA GLU A 47 3.05 6.64 1.24
C GLU A 47 4.15 7.05 2.23
N ASN A 48 4.03 6.63 3.49
CA ASN A 48 5.04 6.91 4.51
C ASN A 48 6.33 6.11 4.27
N GLU A 49 6.23 4.84 3.85
CA GLU A 49 7.40 3.98 3.63
C GLU A 49 8.26 4.44 2.44
N PHE A 50 7.62 4.81 1.33
CA PHE A 50 8.33 5.24 0.11
C PHE A 50 8.41 6.76 -0.05
N ASP A 51 7.81 7.49 0.88
CA ASP A 51 7.74 8.96 0.91
C ASP A 51 7.26 9.50 -0.45
N ILE A 52 6.07 9.03 -0.83
CA ILE A 52 5.32 9.38 -2.05
C ILE A 52 3.87 9.72 -1.71
N ARG A 53 3.14 10.28 -2.67
CA ARG A 53 1.69 10.47 -2.58
C ARG A 53 0.94 9.50 -3.49
N LEU A 54 -0.01 8.78 -2.90
CA LEU A 54 -0.91 7.82 -3.54
C LEU A 54 -2.34 8.33 -3.38
N ASP A 55 -2.93 8.83 -4.46
CA ASP A 55 -4.31 9.28 -4.47
C ASP A 55 -5.24 8.06 -4.59
N ALA A 56 -5.99 7.76 -3.54
CA ALA A 56 -6.88 6.60 -3.53
C ALA A 56 -8.01 6.68 -4.58
N GLU A 57 -8.40 7.88 -5.01
CA GLU A 57 -9.50 8.07 -5.96
C GLU A 57 -8.98 8.04 -7.41
N HIS A 58 -7.79 8.57 -7.65
CA HIS A 58 -7.21 8.68 -8.99
C HIS A 58 -6.20 7.59 -9.32
N ASP A 59 -5.29 7.27 -8.38
CA ASP A 59 -4.19 6.33 -8.63
C ASP A 59 -4.70 4.89 -8.56
N LEU A 60 -5.60 4.57 -7.61
CA LEU A 60 -6.14 3.21 -7.47
C LEU A 60 -7.21 2.83 -8.51
N TYR A 61 -7.82 3.80 -9.17
CA TYR A 61 -8.84 3.52 -10.19
C TYR A 61 -8.31 2.61 -11.31
N TRP A 62 -7.03 2.74 -11.64
CA TRP A 62 -6.36 1.98 -12.71
C TRP A 62 -5.47 0.85 -12.19
N ILE A 63 -5.33 0.69 -10.88
CA ILE A 63 -4.44 -0.31 -10.28
C ILE A 63 -5.27 -1.50 -9.82
N HIS A 64 -5.10 -2.64 -10.50
CA HIS A 64 -5.86 -3.86 -10.21
C HIS A 64 -4.99 -4.97 -9.61
N SER A 65 -3.68 -4.77 -9.51
CA SER A 65 -2.73 -5.77 -9.02
C SER A 65 -1.57 -5.18 -8.23
N ILE A 66 -0.99 -5.99 -7.34
CA ILE A 66 0.27 -5.66 -6.63
C ILE A 66 1.39 -5.37 -7.64
N SER A 67 1.38 -6.04 -8.79
CA SER A 67 2.32 -5.81 -9.88
C SER A 67 2.23 -4.39 -10.43
N GLU A 68 1.02 -3.88 -10.69
CA GLU A 68 0.79 -2.50 -11.15
C GLU A 68 1.10 -1.49 -10.06
N LEU A 69 0.65 -1.75 -8.82
CA LEU A 69 0.95 -0.88 -7.68
C LEU A 69 2.46 -0.73 -7.47
N SER A 70 3.21 -1.83 -7.55
CA SER A 70 4.67 -1.79 -7.39
C SER A 70 5.38 -1.00 -8.50
N LEU A 71 4.90 -1.08 -9.74
CA LEU A 71 5.43 -0.28 -10.85
C LEU A 71 5.11 1.20 -10.66
N PHE A 72 3.89 1.50 -10.23
CA PHE A 72 3.45 2.87 -9.99
C PHE A 72 4.26 3.56 -8.88
N ILE A 73 4.45 2.87 -7.76
CA ILE A 73 5.29 3.33 -6.65
C ILE A 73 6.73 3.56 -7.13
N LEU A 74 7.32 2.58 -7.83
CA LEU A 74 8.68 2.69 -8.36
C LEU A 74 8.83 3.92 -9.27
N GLU A 75 7.85 4.19 -10.11
CA GLU A 75 7.86 5.34 -11.01
C GLU A 75 7.72 6.67 -10.26
N LYS A 76 6.85 6.75 -9.24
CA LYS A 76 6.71 7.93 -8.37
C LYS A 76 8.00 8.22 -7.60
N THR A 77 8.62 7.19 -7.02
CA THR A 77 9.90 7.33 -6.30
C THR A 77 11.00 7.81 -7.24
N ARG A 78 11.14 7.22 -8.44
CA ARG A 78 12.13 7.69 -9.45
C ARG A 78 11.89 9.12 -9.91
N ARG A 79 10.63 9.52 -10.15
CA ARG A 79 10.28 10.89 -10.53
C ARG A 79 10.62 11.91 -9.45
N ARG A 80 10.62 11.50 -8.19
CA ARG A 80 11.05 12.34 -7.07
C ARG A 80 12.55 12.56 -7.06
N ASP A 81 13.35 11.49 -7.21
CA ASP A 81 14.82 11.59 -7.34
C ASP A 81 15.24 12.47 -8.52
N LEU A 82 14.40 12.53 -9.57
CA LEU A 82 14.63 13.35 -10.75
C LEU A 82 14.17 14.81 -10.60
N ARG A 83 13.49 15.21 -9.52
CA ARG A 83 13.22 16.62 -9.26
C ARG A 83 14.48 17.24 -8.66
N PRO A 84 15.17 18.16 -9.35
CA PRO A 84 16.23 18.91 -8.72
C PRO A 84 15.59 19.71 -7.58
N MET A 85 16.10 19.53 -6.36
CA MET A 85 15.90 20.51 -5.29
C MET A 85 16.51 21.82 -5.81
N HIS A 86 15.68 22.69 -6.37
CA HIS A 86 16.09 24.05 -6.64
C HIS A 86 16.13 24.78 -5.27
N PRO A 87 17.26 25.39 -4.89
CA PRO A 87 17.46 26.04 -3.61
C PRO A 87 16.55 27.26 -3.39
#